data_AF-A0A2M9N0D9-F1
#
_entry.id   AF-A0A2M9N0D9-F1
#
_cell.length_a   1.000
_cell.length_b   1.000
_cell.length_c   1.000
_cell.angle_alpha   90.00
_cell.angle_beta   90.00
_cell.angle_gamma   90.00
#
_symmetry.space_group_name_H-M   'P 1'
#
loop_
_entity.id
_entity.type
_entity.pdbx_description
1 polymer ?
#
loop_
_entity_poly.entity_id
_entity_poly.type
_entity_poly.pdbx_seq_one_letter_code
_entity_poly.pdbx_strand_id
1 'polypeptide(L)'
;MVFQNTYAKSTTSQSHTNSPNYPENEYGQTYGSAEETTSVEMLPDLIQAGSVNGIKGYLLKKDYLGEPGDVPLYDVYGKTIIGSFHISDKHMNYPKNKNGQTYGSSSDATSPKTEPELISAIGVDGTAGYVLKKDLDGELPKSPEEAIAIQNRRSPDGHDIPLFDVDGETVIGVFHVGGK
;
A
#
# COMPACT_ATOMS: atom_id res chain seq x y z
N MET A 1 -42.81 11.04 -24.48
CA MET A 1 -41.74 12.08 -24.47
C MET A 1 -42.19 13.11 -23.45
N VAL A 2 -41.51 13.39 -22.35
CA VAL A 2 -40.07 13.41 -22.05
C VAL A 2 -39.91 13.14 -20.55
N PHE A 3 -39.02 12.22 -20.15
CA PHE A 3 -38.64 12.04 -18.75
C PHE A 3 -37.69 13.18 -18.36
N GLN A 4 -38.10 14.03 -17.41
CA GLN A 4 -37.24 15.01 -16.76
C GLN A 4 -36.56 14.32 -15.58
N ASN A 5 -35.31 13.90 -15.76
CA ASN A 5 -34.48 13.42 -14.66
C ASN A 5 -33.87 14.62 -13.92
N THR A 6 -34.45 14.96 -12.77
CA THR A 6 -33.84 15.84 -11.78
C THR A 6 -32.78 15.05 -11.01
N TYR A 7 -31.52 15.15 -11.42
CA TYR A 7 -30.40 14.67 -10.61
C TYR A 7 -29.95 15.72 -9.60
N ALA A 8 -29.75 15.21 -8.38
CA ALA A 8 -29.56 15.93 -7.14
C ALA A 8 -28.26 16.73 -7.09
N LYS A 9 -28.33 17.83 -6.34
CA LYS A 9 -27.22 18.67 -5.93
C LYS A 9 -26.22 17.85 -5.11
N SER A 10 -25.01 17.67 -5.63
CA SER A 10 -23.87 17.23 -4.82
C SER A 10 -23.40 18.39 -3.96
N THR A 11 -23.67 18.30 -2.66
CA THR A 11 -23.23 19.25 -1.64
C THR A 11 -21.71 19.15 -1.49
N THR A 12 -21.04 20.23 -1.85
CA THR A 12 -19.62 20.48 -1.58
C THR A 12 -19.35 20.42 -0.08
N SER A 13 -18.57 19.43 0.37
CA SER A 13 -17.82 19.54 1.61
C SER A 13 -16.34 19.52 1.24
N GLN A 14 -15.71 20.68 1.42
CA GLN A 14 -14.28 20.88 1.28
C GLN A 14 -13.55 20.11 2.39
N SER A 15 -12.73 19.13 1.99
CA SER A 15 -11.65 18.59 2.81
C SER A 15 -10.37 18.69 1.99
N HIS A 16 -9.48 19.56 2.42
CA HIS A 16 -8.18 19.79 1.80
C HIS A 16 -7.25 18.60 2.08
N THR A 17 -7.20 17.64 1.16
CA THR A 17 -6.05 16.79 0.82
C THR A 17 -6.36 16.19 -0.56
N ASN A 18 -5.35 16.01 -1.41
CA ASN A 18 -5.48 15.62 -2.80
C ASN A 18 -5.96 14.15 -2.95
N SER A 19 -7.18 13.83 -2.53
CA SER A 19 -7.78 12.51 -2.69
C SER A 19 -8.22 12.36 -4.16
N PRO A 20 -7.79 11.29 -4.86
CA PRO A 20 -8.33 10.99 -6.18
C PRO A 20 -9.84 10.85 -6.07
N ASN A 21 -10.58 11.67 -6.81
CA ASN A 21 -12.04 11.66 -6.80
C ASN A 21 -12.52 10.49 -7.66
N TYR A 22 -12.63 9.32 -7.04
CA TYR A 22 -13.15 8.13 -7.71
C TYR A 22 -14.67 8.21 -7.87
N PRO A 23 -15.21 7.80 -9.02
CA PRO A 23 -16.65 7.62 -9.15
C PRO A 23 -17.16 6.55 -8.17
N GLU A 24 -18.35 6.78 -7.64
CA GLU A 24 -19.06 5.83 -6.77
C GLU A 24 -20.15 5.10 -7.56
N ASN A 25 -20.32 3.81 -7.27
CA ASN A 25 -21.43 3.02 -7.80
C ASN A 25 -22.71 3.22 -6.95
N GLU A 26 -23.82 2.62 -7.38
CA GLU A 26 -25.11 2.72 -6.67
C GLU A 26 -25.11 2.12 -5.25
N TYR A 27 -24.05 1.42 -4.88
CA TYR A 27 -23.83 0.87 -3.53
C TYR A 27 -22.90 1.75 -2.68
N GLY A 28 -22.49 2.92 -3.19
CA GLY A 28 -21.57 3.85 -2.51
C GLY A 28 -20.13 3.36 -2.49
N GLN A 29 -19.75 2.42 -3.35
CA GLN A 29 -18.36 1.94 -3.45
C GLN A 29 -17.61 2.74 -4.48
N THR A 30 -16.40 3.17 -4.13
CA THR A 30 -15.50 3.86 -5.05
C THR A 30 -14.87 2.87 -6.03
N TYR A 31 -14.78 3.23 -7.31
CA TYR A 31 -14.13 2.39 -8.31
C TYR A 31 -13.20 3.18 -9.24
N GLY A 32 -12.08 2.59 -9.64
CA GLY A 32 -11.12 3.25 -10.53
C GLY A 32 -9.79 2.52 -10.65
N SER A 33 -8.80 3.17 -11.27
CA SER A 33 -7.48 2.55 -11.45
C SER A 33 -6.60 2.77 -10.23
N ALA A 34 -5.83 1.74 -9.85
CA ALA A 34 -4.79 1.87 -8.83
C ALA A 34 -3.59 2.71 -9.31
N GLU A 35 -3.51 3.05 -10.60
CA GLU A 35 -2.45 3.91 -11.15
C GLU A 35 -2.74 5.41 -10.94
N GLU A 36 -4.00 5.75 -10.61
CA GLU A 36 -4.43 7.15 -10.39
C GLU A 36 -4.07 7.65 -8.97
N THR A 37 -3.61 6.75 -8.11
CA THR A 37 -3.17 7.07 -6.76
C THR A 37 -1.77 6.52 -6.51
N THR A 38 -0.99 7.30 -5.77
CA THR A 38 0.27 6.81 -5.22
C THR A 38 -0.02 6.11 -3.88
N SER A 39 -0.98 6.58 -3.07
CA SER A 39 -1.22 6.02 -1.72
C SER A 39 -2.21 4.85 -1.69
N VAL A 40 -1.89 3.81 -0.92
CA VAL A 40 -2.73 2.62 -0.66
C VAL A 40 -4.04 3.00 0.06
N GLU A 41 -3.97 3.96 0.97
CA GLU A 41 -5.16 4.48 1.68
C GLU A 41 -6.14 5.14 0.70
N MET A 42 -5.60 5.80 -0.33
CA MET A 42 -6.38 6.45 -1.36
C MET A 42 -6.88 5.48 -2.44
N LEU A 43 -6.59 4.17 -2.38
CA LEU A 43 -7.13 3.21 -3.35
C LEU A 43 -8.66 3.10 -3.26
N PRO A 44 -9.34 2.97 -4.40
CA PRO A 44 -10.78 2.75 -4.43
C PRO A 44 -11.14 1.37 -3.88
N ASP A 45 -12.40 1.20 -3.49
CA ASP A 45 -12.93 -0.10 -3.03
C ASP A 45 -12.89 -1.16 -4.13
N LEU A 46 -13.05 -0.74 -5.39
CA LEU A 46 -13.01 -1.55 -6.60
C LEU A 46 -11.90 -1.08 -7.55
N ILE A 47 -10.85 -1.87 -7.66
CA ILE A 47 -9.66 -1.55 -8.44
C ILE A 47 -9.74 -2.17 -9.83
N GLN A 48 -9.75 -1.34 -10.86
CA GLN A 48 -9.77 -1.79 -12.24
C GLN A 48 -8.46 -2.52 -12.58
N ALA A 49 -8.54 -3.84 -12.84
CA ALA A 49 -7.37 -4.68 -13.12
C ALA A 49 -7.39 -5.31 -14.52
N GLY A 50 -8.52 -5.22 -15.25
CA GLY A 50 -8.59 -5.78 -16.59
C GLY A 50 -9.93 -5.58 -17.25
N SER A 51 -10.19 -6.38 -18.29
CA SER A 51 -11.49 -6.46 -18.94
C SER A 51 -11.72 -7.86 -19.48
N VAL A 52 -12.93 -8.40 -19.27
CA VAL A 52 -13.34 -9.71 -19.77
C VAL A 52 -14.47 -9.49 -20.76
N ASN A 53 -14.30 -9.95 -22.01
CA ASN A 53 -15.30 -9.78 -23.08
C ASN A 53 -15.76 -8.32 -23.30
N GLY A 54 -14.84 -7.35 -23.13
CA GLY A 54 -15.14 -5.92 -23.27
C GLY A 54 -15.81 -5.28 -22.04
N ILE A 55 -16.08 -6.05 -20.99
CA ILE A 55 -16.58 -5.55 -19.70
C ILE A 55 -15.38 -5.27 -18.80
N LYS A 56 -15.28 -4.05 -18.27
CA LYS A 56 -14.23 -3.69 -17.30
C LYS A 56 -14.37 -4.56 -16.05
N GLY A 57 -13.26 -5.18 -15.65
CA GLY A 57 -13.17 -6.01 -14.45
C GLY A 57 -12.48 -5.29 -13.32
N TYR A 58 -13.05 -5.43 -12.14
CA TYR A 58 -12.60 -4.78 -10.91
C TYR A 58 -12.27 -5.81 -9.84
N LEU A 59 -11.20 -5.58 -9.09
CA LEU A 59 -10.82 -6.35 -7.92
C LEU A 59 -11.28 -5.63 -6.66
N LEU A 60 -11.71 -6.36 -5.65
CA LEU A 60 -11.96 -5.73 -4.35
C LEU A 60 -10.63 -5.28 -3.76
N LYS A 61 -10.58 -4.11 -3.13
CA LYS A 61 -9.40 -3.57 -2.45
C LYS A 61 -8.74 -4.59 -1.52
N LYS A 62 -9.55 -5.35 -0.78
CA LYS A 62 -9.07 -6.42 0.11
C LYS A 62 -8.34 -7.57 -0.63
N ASP A 63 -8.80 -7.90 -1.83
CA ASP A 63 -8.25 -9.02 -2.63
C ASP A 63 -7.02 -8.54 -3.40
N TYR A 64 -7.03 -7.27 -3.83
CA TYR A 64 -5.89 -6.59 -4.42
C TYR A 64 -4.71 -6.45 -3.45
N LEU A 65 -4.99 -6.12 -2.18
CA LEU A 65 -3.99 -6.03 -1.11
C LEU A 65 -3.70 -7.39 -0.45
N GLY A 66 -4.36 -8.45 -0.90
CA GLY A 66 -4.23 -9.78 -0.36
C GLY A 66 -3.03 -10.55 -0.91
N GLU A 67 -3.01 -11.84 -0.61
CA GLU A 67 -1.95 -12.74 -1.08
C GLU A 67 -1.91 -12.81 -2.62
N PRO A 68 -0.71 -12.91 -3.21
CA PRO A 68 -0.56 -13.15 -4.63
C PRO A 68 -1.23 -14.48 -5.01
N GLY A 69 -1.97 -14.45 -6.12
CA GLY A 69 -2.74 -15.60 -6.60
C GLY A 69 -3.86 -15.20 -7.53
N ASP A 70 -4.66 -16.20 -7.91
CA ASP A 70 -5.85 -15.99 -8.74
C ASP A 70 -7.00 -15.44 -7.89
N VAL A 71 -7.35 -14.19 -8.15
CA VAL A 71 -8.46 -13.50 -7.50
C VAL A 71 -9.62 -13.30 -8.47
N PRO A 72 -10.88 -13.30 -7.98
CA PRO A 72 -12.04 -13.05 -8.83
C PRO A 72 -12.07 -11.59 -9.33
N LEU A 73 -12.31 -11.40 -10.63
CA LEU A 73 -12.70 -10.11 -11.21
C LEU A 73 -14.20 -9.93 -11.09
N TYR A 74 -14.61 -8.81 -10.52
CA TYR A 74 -15.98 -8.39 -10.38
C TYR A 74 -16.40 -7.39 -11.46
N ASP A 75 -17.70 -7.23 -11.64
CA ASP A 75 -18.29 -6.09 -12.34
C ASP A 75 -18.10 -4.77 -11.55
N VAL A 76 -18.52 -3.65 -12.13
CA VAL A 76 -18.46 -2.31 -11.49
C VAL A 76 -19.29 -2.21 -10.19
N TYR A 77 -20.14 -3.21 -9.94
CA TYR A 77 -20.96 -3.30 -8.73
C TYR A 77 -20.32 -4.16 -7.64
N GLY A 78 -19.19 -4.80 -7.91
CA GLY A 78 -18.49 -5.66 -6.94
C GLY A 78 -19.27 -6.92 -6.56
N LYS A 79 -20.30 -7.32 -7.35
CA LYS A 79 -21.18 -8.46 -7.00
C LYS A 79 -21.03 -9.64 -7.94
N THR A 80 -20.92 -9.38 -9.24
CA THR A 80 -20.88 -10.45 -10.23
C THR A 80 -19.44 -10.77 -10.56
N ILE A 81 -19.02 -12.03 -10.37
CA ILE A 81 -17.70 -12.48 -10.83
C ILE A 81 -17.76 -12.64 -12.35
N ILE A 82 -17.00 -11.84 -13.07
CA ILE A 82 -16.91 -11.84 -14.54
C ILE A 82 -15.70 -12.60 -15.05
N GLY A 83 -14.74 -12.94 -14.18
CA GLY A 83 -13.55 -13.71 -14.53
C GLY A 83 -12.58 -13.84 -13.34
N SER A 84 -11.32 -14.13 -13.63
CA SER A 84 -10.24 -14.14 -12.64
C SER A 84 -9.05 -13.32 -13.15
N PHE A 85 -8.31 -12.73 -12.22
CA PHE A 85 -7.06 -12.02 -12.47
C PHE A 85 -5.97 -12.63 -11.60
N HIS A 86 -4.79 -12.81 -12.18
CA HIS A 86 -3.65 -13.36 -11.46
C HIS A 86 -2.81 -12.21 -10.88
N ILE A 87 -2.92 -11.99 -9.57
CA ILE A 87 -2.09 -11.05 -8.83
C ILE A 87 -0.72 -11.72 -8.61
N SER A 88 0.30 -11.18 -9.26
CA SER A 88 1.69 -11.60 -9.01
C SER A 88 2.23 -10.89 -7.76
N ASP A 89 3.29 -11.42 -7.12
CA ASP A 89 4.02 -10.78 -5.99
C ASP A 89 4.37 -9.30 -6.22
N LYS A 90 4.45 -8.88 -7.48
CA LYS A 90 4.78 -7.53 -7.93
C LYS A 90 3.62 -6.52 -7.84
N HIS A 91 2.40 -6.95 -7.49
CA HIS A 91 1.19 -6.13 -7.59
C HIS A 91 0.71 -5.52 -6.25
N MET A 92 1.52 -5.58 -5.20
CA MET A 92 1.35 -4.59 -4.13
C MET A 92 1.77 -3.23 -4.69
N ASN A 93 0.78 -2.42 -5.10
CA ASN A 93 0.97 -1.04 -5.54
C ASN A 93 1.32 -0.17 -4.33
N TYR A 94 2.49 -0.38 -3.75
CA TYR A 94 3.09 0.65 -2.94
C TYR A 94 3.41 1.84 -3.84
N PRO A 95 3.13 3.06 -3.39
CA PRO A 95 3.63 4.24 -4.06
C PRO A 95 5.14 4.14 -4.25
N LYS A 96 5.63 4.71 -5.34
CA LYS A 96 7.07 4.84 -5.58
C LYS A 96 7.51 6.29 -5.46
N ASN A 97 8.63 6.50 -4.79
CA ASN A 97 9.24 7.82 -4.72
C ASN A 97 9.98 8.18 -6.03
N LYS A 98 10.61 9.36 -6.07
CA LYS A 98 11.41 9.86 -7.20
C LYS A 98 12.54 8.89 -7.64
N ASN A 99 12.99 8.04 -6.73
CA ASN A 99 14.05 7.05 -6.94
C ASN A 99 13.51 5.67 -7.35
N GLY A 100 12.18 5.54 -7.48
CA GLY A 100 11.52 4.27 -7.83
C GLY A 100 11.37 3.30 -6.65
N GLN A 101 11.72 3.71 -5.43
CA GLN A 101 11.61 2.90 -4.21
C GLN A 101 10.17 2.87 -3.73
N THR A 102 9.68 1.68 -3.35
CA THR A 102 8.33 1.53 -2.79
C THR A 102 8.29 2.01 -1.35
N TYR A 103 7.26 2.77 -0.97
CA TYR A 103 7.06 3.23 0.40
C TYR A 103 5.65 2.91 0.93
N GLY A 104 5.51 2.64 2.23
CA GLY A 104 4.20 2.31 2.84
C GLY A 104 4.32 1.64 4.20
N SER A 105 3.21 1.17 4.77
CA SER A 105 3.26 0.43 6.04
C SER A 105 3.64 -1.04 5.79
N SER A 106 4.49 -1.60 6.65
CA SER A 106 4.75 -3.05 6.68
C SER A 106 3.48 -3.83 7.05
N SER A 107 2.53 -3.21 7.77
CA SER A 107 1.24 -3.83 8.09
C SER A 107 0.35 -4.08 6.87
N ASP A 108 0.57 -3.36 5.76
CA ASP A 108 -0.13 -3.58 4.50
C ASP A 108 0.49 -4.73 3.69
N ALA A 109 1.65 -5.24 4.13
CA ALA A 109 2.33 -6.36 3.49
C ALA A 109 1.79 -7.68 3.99
N THR A 110 1.54 -8.60 3.07
CA THR A 110 1.11 -9.98 3.33
C THR A 110 2.26 -10.86 3.80
N SER A 111 3.49 -10.50 3.41
CA SER A 111 4.68 -11.28 3.70
C SER A 111 5.90 -10.37 3.84
N PRO A 112 6.95 -10.78 4.58
CA PRO A 112 8.19 -10.03 4.68
C PRO A 112 8.86 -9.80 3.31
N LYS A 113 8.51 -10.55 2.27
CA LYS A 113 9.04 -10.34 0.91
C LYS A 113 8.32 -9.25 0.13
N THR A 114 7.05 -8.98 0.47
CA THR A 114 6.19 -8.04 -0.23
C THR A 114 6.18 -6.66 0.43
N GLU A 115 6.85 -6.49 1.58
CA GLU A 115 7.02 -5.21 2.24
C GLU A 115 7.71 -4.15 1.35
N PRO A 116 7.34 -2.86 1.54
CA PRO A 116 7.96 -1.76 0.81
C PRO A 116 9.44 -1.60 1.18
N GLU A 117 10.22 -0.99 0.29
CA GLU A 117 11.62 -0.66 0.58
C GLU A 117 11.74 0.40 1.69
N LEU A 118 10.77 1.30 1.78
CA LEU A 118 10.62 2.35 2.79
C LEU A 118 9.40 2.06 3.65
N ILE A 119 9.62 1.62 4.89
CA ILE A 119 8.58 1.21 5.82
C ILE A 119 8.19 2.40 6.71
N SER A 120 6.90 2.73 6.77
CA SER A 120 6.38 3.81 7.60
C SER A 120 6.68 3.56 9.07
N ALA A 121 7.26 4.55 9.74
CA ALA A 121 7.67 4.49 11.14
C ALA A 121 7.48 5.84 11.84
N ILE A 122 7.37 5.80 13.17
CA ILE A 122 7.31 7.00 14.00
C ILE A 122 8.64 7.10 14.76
N GLY A 123 9.41 8.15 14.49
CA GLY A 123 10.68 8.41 15.16
C GLY A 123 10.55 8.67 16.65
N VAL A 124 11.69 8.70 17.34
CA VAL A 124 11.78 8.91 18.80
C VAL A 124 11.13 10.23 19.24
N ASP A 125 11.14 11.24 18.38
CA ASP A 125 10.55 12.56 18.62
C ASP A 125 9.06 12.64 18.22
N GLY A 126 8.42 11.52 17.86
CA GLY A 126 7.03 11.47 17.38
C GLY A 126 6.84 11.91 15.93
N THR A 127 7.93 12.17 15.20
CA THR A 127 7.89 12.53 13.77
C THR A 127 7.56 11.30 12.93
N ALA A 128 6.54 11.40 12.08
CA ALA A 128 6.21 10.37 11.11
C ALA A 128 7.18 10.44 9.91
N GLY A 129 7.70 9.28 9.51
CA GLY A 129 8.62 9.15 8.39
C GLY A 129 8.70 7.70 7.92
N TYR A 130 9.80 7.38 7.26
CA TYR A 130 10.05 6.07 6.67
C TYR A 130 11.43 5.54 7.04
N VAL A 131 11.55 4.27 7.33
CA VAL A 131 12.84 3.59 7.56
C VAL A 131 13.13 2.64 6.41
N LEU A 132 14.40 2.50 6.06
CA LEU A 132 14.80 1.53 5.05
C LEU A 132 14.62 0.12 5.60
N LYS A 133 13.92 -0.73 4.84
CA LYS A 133 13.74 -2.14 5.17
C LYS A 133 15.08 -2.87 5.41
N LYS A 134 16.11 -2.53 4.63
CA LYS A 134 17.46 -3.10 4.79
C LYS A 134 18.09 -2.76 6.13
N ASP A 135 17.83 -1.56 6.64
CA ASP A 135 18.34 -1.12 7.94
C ASP A 135 17.54 -1.78 9.08
N LEU A 136 16.25 -2.03 8.86
CA LEU A 136 15.37 -2.71 9.82
C LEU A 136 15.66 -4.22 9.92
N ASP A 137 15.74 -4.93 8.79
CA ASP A 137 16.04 -6.37 8.73
C ASP A 137 17.48 -6.65 9.18
N GLY A 138 18.39 -5.71 8.88
CA GLY A 138 19.82 -5.83 9.13
C GLY A 138 20.48 -6.94 8.31
N GLU A 139 21.62 -7.43 8.79
CA GLU A 139 22.34 -8.51 8.13
C GLU A 139 21.57 -9.84 8.25
N LEU A 140 21.19 -10.42 7.11
CA LEU A 140 20.61 -11.76 7.04
C LEU A 140 21.71 -12.82 7.22
N PRO A 141 21.62 -13.71 8.21
CA PRO A 141 22.59 -14.78 8.41
C PRO A 141 22.56 -15.78 7.26
N LYS A 142 23.73 -16.24 6.81
CA LYS A 142 23.87 -17.28 5.77
C LYS A 142 24.07 -18.68 6.35
N SER A 143 24.34 -18.77 7.65
CA SER A 143 24.51 -20.03 8.40
C SER A 143 23.93 -19.90 9.82
N PRO A 144 23.46 -21.00 10.46
CA PRO A 144 23.10 -21.00 11.86
C PRO A 144 24.19 -20.46 12.80
N GLU A 145 25.47 -20.71 12.53
CA GLU A 145 26.55 -20.14 13.38
C GLU A 145 26.64 -18.62 13.25
N GLU A 146 26.40 -18.09 12.05
CA GLU A 146 26.40 -16.65 11.78
C GLU A 146 25.18 -15.98 12.42
N ALA A 147 24.02 -16.65 12.45
CA ALA A 147 22.83 -16.17 13.15
C ALA A 147 23.08 -15.96 14.65
N ILE A 148 23.75 -16.92 15.29
CA ILE A 148 24.13 -16.82 16.72
C ILE A 148 25.14 -15.67 16.92
N ALA A 149 26.11 -15.53 16.02
CA ALA A 149 27.09 -14.44 16.10
C ALA A 149 26.42 -13.05 15.94
N ILE A 150 25.49 -12.90 15.00
CA ILE A 150 24.71 -11.68 14.81
C ILE A 150 23.86 -11.39 16.06
N GLN A 151 23.15 -12.39 16.58
CA GLN A 151 22.32 -12.23 17.78
C GLN A 151 23.16 -11.82 19.00
N ASN A 152 24.34 -12.39 19.19
CA ASN A 152 25.24 -12.04 20.29
C ASN A 152 25.90 -10.66 20.12
N ARG A 153 26.03 -10.17 18.89
CA ARG A 153 26.56 -8.82 18.60
C ARG A 153 25.51 -7.73 18.72
N ARG A 154 24.23 -8.05 18.55
CA ARG A 154 23.14 -7.08 18.72
C ARG A 154 23.10 -6.59 20.16
N SER A 155 23.11 -5.28 20.34
CA SER A 155 22.97 -4.69 21.67
C SER A 155 21.60 -5.02 22.26
N PRO A 156 21.52 -5.37 23.55
CA PRO A 156 20.24 -5.60 24.22
C PRO A 156 19.38 -4.34 24.29
N ASP A 157 20.02 -3.17 24.32
CA ASP A 157 19.39 -1.85 24.32
C ASP A 157 18.88 -1.40 22.94
N GLY A 158 18.93 -2.27 21.93
CA GLY A 158 18.53 -1.92 20.57
C GLY A 158 19.58 -1.08 19.84
N HIS A 159 19.17 -0.46 18.73
CA HIS A 159 19.99 0.42 17.92
C HIS A 159 19.12 1.46 17.21
N ASP A 160 19.74 2.59 16.91
CA ASP A 160 19.11 3.69 16.20
C ASP A 160 19.35 3.56 14.70
N ILE A 161 18.27 3.72 13.91
CA ILE A 161 18.33 3.79 12.45
C ILE A 161 17.81 5.15 11.97
N PRO A 162 18.32 5.69 10.85
CA PRO A 162 17.85 6.94 10.31
C PRO A 162 16.37 6.85 9.88
N LEU A 163 15.61 7.87 10.23
CA LEU A 163 14.25 8.09 9.73
C LEU A 163 14.32 9.03 8.53
N PHE A 164 13.84 8.58 7.39
CA PHE A 164 13.82 9.31 6.13
C PHE A 164 12.44 9.91 5.83
N ASP A 165 12.43 10.95 4.99
CA ASP A 165 11.22 11.43 4.32
C ASP A 165 10.83 10.49 3.17
N VAL A 166 9.68 10.72 2.54
CA VAL A 166 9.13 9.95 1.42
C VAL A 166 10.10 9.83 0.24
N ASP A 167 11.03 10.78 0.08
CA ASP A 167 12.04 10.74 -0.97
C ASP A 167 13.14 9.68 -0.75
N GLY A 168 13.22 9.09 0.45
CA GLY A 168 14.16 8.01 0.78
C GLY A 168 15.62 8.42 0.94
N GLU A 169 15.94 9.71 0.86
CA GLU A 169 17.30 10.26 1.00
C GLU A 169 17.37 11.28 2.13
N THR A 170 16.35 12.11 2.28
CA THR A 170 16.30 13.16 3.32
C THR A 170 16.09 12.53 4.68
N VAL A 171 17.09 12.62 5.55
CA VAL A 171 16.95 12.21 6.96
C VAL A 171 16.20 13.28 7.73
N ILE A 172 15.06 12.91 8.30
CA ILE A 172 14.17 13.78 9.09
C ILE A 172 14.14 13.43 10.57
N GLY A 173 14.80 12.35 10.99
CA GLY A 173 14.89 11.97 12.39
C GLY A 173 15.60 10.64 12.61
N VAL A 174 15.30 10.03 13.75
CA VAL A 174 15.85 8.74 14.17
C VAL A 174 14.72 7.84 14.64
N PHE A 175 14.78 6.56 14.26
CA PHE A 175 13.90 5.50 14.72
C PHE A 175 14.69 4.51 15.58
N HIS A 176 14.19 4.21 16.77
CA HIS A 176 14.85 3.27 17.68
C HIS A 176 14.30 1.86 17.49
N VAL A 177 15.17 0.91 17.15
CA VAL A 177 14.83 -0.50 16.89
C VAL A 177 15.33 -1.38 18.03
N GLY A 178 14.39 -2.05 18.72
CA GLY A 178 14.72 -2.88 19.87
C GLY A 178 14.80 -2.05 21.16
N GLY A 179 15.44 -2.60 22.20
CA GLY A 179 15.44 -2.00 23.53
C GLY A 179 14.10 -2.17 24.25
N LYS A 180 14.11 -2.31 25.57
CA LYS A 180 12.92 -2.46 26.42
C LYS A 180 12.91 -1.40 27.50
#